data_AF-A0A1X7THZ7-F1
#
_entry.id   AF-A0A1X7THZ7-F1
#
_cell.length_a   1.000
_cell.length_b   1.000
_cell.length_c   1.000
_cell.angle_alpha   90.00
_cell.angle_beta   90.00
_cell.angle_gamma   90.00
#
_symmetry.space_group_name_H-M   'P 1'
#
loop_
_entity.id
_entity.type
_entity.pdbx_description
1 polymer ?
#
loop_
_entity_poly.entity_id
_entity_poly.type
_entity_poly.pdbx_seq_one_letter_code
_entity_poly.pdbx_strand_id
1 'polypeptide(L)'
;KRSSCKYPKWFTGEIKHHLHQLHSLRSKQRNSSNHLLYHSKIKSLEFTLQEEKDTARSRYEAALVDSFAFSNDNAIYKHIHGLLKSNGIPDTVTFKGRTASTDADKACLFNLFFHSVFLSADTPVPTPSSLDCPNPLMADIEVSVHDVFSTLISLDPTKATGIDGIPARLLKLCATPLCTPIHHLFTQCLEQSYLPSELRTHMITPVHKSGDKGSVTNYRPISLLCCISKVLEKIMFDRISEFIQLHFISSNQFGFLKHRSTLQQL
;
A
#
# COMPACT_ATOMS: atom_id res chain seq x y z
N LYS A 1 -5.70 21.47 -23.96
CA LYS A 1 -6.88 20.83 -23.33
C LYS A 1 -7.17 19.50 -24.03
N ARG A 2 -6.71 18.36 -23.51
CA ARG A 2 -7.22 17.03 -23.89
C ARG A 2 -7.88 16.46 -22.64
N SER A 3 -9.21 16.45 -22.60
CA SER A 3 -9.95 15.70 -21.59
C SER A 3 -9.66 14.22 -21.86
N SER A 4 -8.72 13.64 -21.11
CA SER A 4 -8.57 12.19 -21.07
C SER A 4 -9.92 11.62 -20.65
N CYS A 5 -10.56 10.84 -21.52
CA CYS A 5 -11.78 10.14 -21.15
C CYS A 5 -11.49 9.35 -19.87
N LYS A 6 -12.22 9.64 -18.79
CA LYS A 6 -11.96 9.10 -17.44
C LYS A 6 -12.18 7.59 -17.35
N TYR A 7 -12.73 6.98 -18.41
CA TYR A 7 -13.13 5.59 -18.48
C TYR A 7 -12.54 4.92 -19.74
N PRO A 8 -12.30 3.59 -19.70
CA PRO A 8 -11.94 2.82 -20.89
C PRO A 8 -12.95 3.00 -22.02
N LYS A 9 -12.49 2.91 -23.28
CA LYS A 9 -13.31 3.11 -24.47
C LYS A 9 -14.52 2.15 -24.56
N TRP A 10 -14.40 0.96 -23.97
CA TRP A 10 -15.42 -0.07 -23.97
C TRP A 10 -16.45 0.07 -22.84
N PHE A 11 -16.34 1.07 -21.95
CA PHE A 11 -17.36 1.30 -20.93
C PHE A 11 -18.64 1.85 -21.56
N THR A 12 -19.72 1.07 -21.44
CA THR A 12 -21.06 1.46 -21.87
C THR A 12 -21.69 2.49 -20.90
N GLY A 13 -22.86 3.02 -21.25
CA GLY A 13 -23.61 3.94 -20.40
C GLY A 13 -24.08 3.26 -19.11
N GLU A 14 -24.48 1.99 -19.21
CA GLU A 14 -24.95 1.14 -18.13
C GLU A 14 -23.84 0.90 -17.10
N ILE A 15 -22.63 0.52 -17.54
CA ILE A 15 -21.47 0.33 -16.64
C ILE A 15 -21.18 1.61 -15.86
N LYS A 16 -21.21 2.77 -16.52
CA LYS A 16 -21.00 4.07 -15.86
C LYS A 16 -22.10 4.37 -14.85
N HIS A 17 -23.35 4.08 -15.21
CA HIS A 17 -24.51 4.26 -14.33
C HIS A 17 -24.41 3.37 -13.09
N HIS A 18 -24.15 2.07 -13.26
CA HIS A 18 -23.98 1.13 -12.16
C HIS A 18 -22.75 1.44 -11.29
N LEU A 19 -21.65 1.95 -11.84
CA LEU A 19 -20.53 2.46 -11.04
C LEU A 19 -20.94 3.63 -10.15
N HIS A 20 -21.70 4.59 -10.69
CA HIS A 20 -22.19 5.73 -9.91
C HIS A 20 -23.18 5.28 -8.82
N GLN A 21 -24.07 4.34 -9.15
CA GLN A 21 -24.96 3.71 -8.16
C GLN A 21 -24.16 3.00 -7.06
N LEU A 22 -23.12 2.25 -7.40
CA LEU A 22 -22.26 1.55 -6.46
C LEU A 22 -21.55 2.53 -5.51
N HIS A 23 -21.02 3.64 -6.03
CA HIS A 23 -20.44 4.70 -5.21
C HIS A 23 -21.47 5.33 -4.27
N SER A 24 -22.69 5.60 -4.76
CA SER A 24 -23.79 6.12 -3.95
C SER A 24 -24.19 5.15 -2.83
N LEU A 25 -24.31 3.85 -3.13
CA LEU A 25 -24.64 2.81 -2.15
C LEU A 25 -23.56 2.67 -1.09
N ARG A 26 -22.27 2.66 -1.46
CA ARG A 26 -21.16 2.62 -0.50
C ARG A 26 -21.11 3.87 0.38
N SER A 27 -21.47 5.03 -0.15
CA SER A 27 -21.61 6.26 0.64
C SER A 27 -22.75 6.14 1.65
N LYS A 28 -23.94 5.70 1.21
CA LYS A 28 -25.12 5.48 2.07
C LYS A 28 -24.88 4.45 3.16
N GLN A 29 -24.14 3.37 2.86
CA GLN A 29 -23.78 2.34 3.82
C GLN A 29 -22.94 2.88 4.98
N ARG A 30 -22.09 3.89 4.75
CA ARG A 30 -21.27 4.51 5.82
C ARG A 30 -22.10 5.29 6.84
N ASN A 31 -23.28 5.78 6.44
CA ASN A 31 -24.13 6.67 7.24
C ASN A 31 -25.43 6.01 7.72
N SER A 32 -25.63 4.71 7.51
CA SER A 32 -26.90 4.04 7.80
C SER A 32 -26.74 2.89 8.77
N SER A 33 -27.68 2.75 9.71
CA SER A 33 -27.75 1.66 10.67
C SER A 33 -28.03 0.29 10.04
N ASN A 34 -28.60 0.26 8.82
CA ASN A 34 -28.99 -0.99 8.12
C ASN A 34 -27.87 -1.54 7.22
N HIS A 35 -26.70 -1.80 7.80
CA HIS A 35 -25.51 -2.24 7.06
C HIS A 35 -25.72 -3.52 6.24
N LEU A 36 -26.52 -4.47 6.71
CA LEU A 36 -26.73 -5.77 6.07
C LEU A 36 -27.46 -5.64 4.72
N LEU A 37 -28.49 -4.79 4.66
CA LEU A 37 -29.26 -4.55 3.44
C LEU A 37 -28.44 -3.82 2.38
N TYR A 38 -27.59 -2.86 2.78
CA TYR A 38 -26.67 -2.22 1.83
C TYR A 38 -25.58 -3.19 1.38
N HIS A 39 -25.08 -4.05 2.26
CA HIS A 39 -24.07 -5.05 1.92
C HIS A 39 -24.56 -6.01 0.82
N SER A 40 -25.78 -6.54 0.95
CA SER A 40 -26.36 -7.43 -0.07
C SER A 40 -26.56 -6.72 -1.41
N LYS A 41 -27.09 -5.49 -1.41
CA LYS A 41 -27.28 -4.67 -2.63
C LYS A 41 -25.96 -4.30 -3.30
N ILE A 42 -24.94 -3.97 -2.52
CA ILE A 42 -23.59 -3.68 -3.04
C ILE A 42 -23.02 -4.93 -3.70
N LYS A 43 -23.10 -6.08 -3.02
CA LYS A 43 -22.59 -7.34 -3.53
C LYS A 43 -23.28 -7.78 -4.82
N SER A 44 -24.62 -7.65 -4.89
CA SER A 44 -25.36 -7.97 -6.11
C SER A 44 -24.99 -7.04 -7.26
N LEU A 45 -24.89 -5.73 -7.00
CA LEU A 45 -24.52 -4.76 -8.03
C LEU A 45 -23.07 -4.94 -8.49
N GLU A 46 -22.15 -5.28 -7.59
CA GLU A 46 -20.75 -5.62 -7.94
C GLU A 46 -20.67 -6.84 -8.87
N PHE A 47 -21.48 -7.86 -8.60
CA PHE A 47 -21.56 -9.05 -9.45
C PHE A 47 -22.06 -8.70 -10.86
N THR A 48 -23.20 -8.00 -10.96
CA THR A 48 -23.74 -7.54 -12.25
C THR A 48 -22.75 -6.66 -13.00
N LEU A 49 -22.09 -5.73 -12.30
CA LEU A 49 -21.09 -4.84 -12.91
C LEU A 49 -19.90 -5.62 -13.47
N GLN A 50 -19.50 -6.71 -12.81
CA GLN A 50 -18.41 -7.55 -13.28
C GLN A 50 -18.79 -8.27 -14.58
N GLU A 51 -19.98 -8.89 -14.65
CA GLU A 51 -20.48 -9.52 -15.88
C GLU A 51 -20.63 -8.52 -17.04
N GLU A 52 -21.19 -7.33 -16.78
CA GLU A 52 -21.34 -6.28 -17.79
C GLU A 52 -19.99 -5.83 -18.34
N LYS A 53 -18.98 -5.68 -17.45
CA LYS A 53 -17.63 -5.29 -17.86
C LYS A 53 -16.97 -6.37 -18.70
N ASP A 54 -17.07 -7.63 -18.30
CA ASP A 54 -16.45 -8.74 -19.02
C ASP A 54 -17.09 -8.92 -20.40
N THR A 55 -18.41 -8.77 -20.48
CA THR A 55 -19.17 -8.81 -21.73
C THR A 55 -18.82 -7.62 -22.64
N ALA A 56 -18.83 -6.40 -22.12
CA ALA A 56 -18.54 -5.20 -22.90
C ALA A 56 -17.10 -5.19 -23.43
N ARG A 57 -16.15 -5.66 -22.60
CA ARG A 57 -14.75 -5.82 -23.00
C ARG A 57 -14.60 -6.85 -24.11
N SER A 58 -15.18 -8.03 -23.96
CA SER A 58 -15.12 -9.10 -24.96
C SER A 58 -15.70 -8.64 -26.31
N ARG A 59 -16.84 -7.94 -26.31
CA ARG A 59 -17.44 -7.37 -27.54
C ARG A 59 -16.54 -6.33 -28.21
N TYR A 60 -15.90 -5.47 -27.41
CA TYR A 60 -14.99 -4.46 -27.92
C TYR A 60 -13.73 -5.09 -28.55
N GLU A 61 -13.13 -6.08 -27.88
CA GLU A 61 -11.97 -6.79 -28.40
C GLU A 61 -12.31 -7.57 -29.67
N ALA A 62 -13.47 -8.23 -29.73
CA ALA A 62 -13.96 -8.88 -30.95
C ALA A 62 -14.15 -7.88 -32.10
N ALA A 63 -14.76 -6.72 -31.84
CA ALA A 63 -14.93 -5.67 -32.85
C ALA A 63 -13.58 -5.12 -33.37
N LEU A 64 -12.55 -5.06 -32.52
CA LEU A 64 -11.20 -4.69 -32.95
C LEU A 64 -10.58 -5.74 -33.87
N VAL A 65 -10.78 -7.03 -33.58
CA VAL A 65 -10.32 -8.14 -34.43
C VAL A 65 -11.03 -8.10 -35.78
N ASP A 66 -12.36 -7.94 -35.79
CA ASP A 66 -13.14 -7.85 -37.02
C ASP A 66 -12.73 -6.63 -37.86
N SER A 67 -12.57 -5.45 -37.22
CA SER A 67 -12.14 -4.23 -37.92
C SER A 67 -10.73 -4.36 -38.50
N PHE A 68 -9.84 -5.09 -37.83
CA PHE A 68 -8.52 -5.40 -38.37
C PHE A 68 -8.61 -6.37 -39.56
N ALA A 69 -9.40 -7.44 -39.45
CA ALA A 69 -9.54 -8.47 -40.48
C ALA A 69 -10.21 -7.95 -41.76
N PHE A 70 -11.25 -7.12 -41.64
CA PHE A 70 -12.08 -6.69 -42.78
C PHE A 70 -11.76 -5.28 -43.28
N SER A 71 -11.25 -4.39 -42.42
CA SER A 71 -11.02 -2.98 -42.75
C SER A 71 -9.55 -2.54 -42.62
N ASN A 72 -8.65 -3.46 -42.25
CA ASN A 72 -7.23 -3.22 -42.00
C ASN A 72 -6.97 -2.08 -40.98
N ASP A 73 -7.86 -1.93 -40.00
CA ASP A 73 -7.72 -0.92 -38.94
C ASP A 73 -6.68 -1.36 -37.89
N ASN A 74 -5.58 -0.59 -37.79
CA ASN A 74 -4.50 -0.82 -36.84
C ASN A 74 -4.82 -0.39 -35.39
N ALA A 75 -6.08 -0.06 -35.06
CA ALA A 75 -6.52 0.22 -33.70
C ALA A 75 -6.24 -0.93 -32.71
N ILE A 76 -6.23 -2.18 -33.18
CA ILE A 76 -5.90 -3.35 -32.36
C ILE A 76 -4.47 -3.27 -31.79
N TYR A 77 -3.50 -2.81 -32.58
CA TYR A 77 -2.12 -2.65 -32.11
C TYR A 77 -2.01 -1.57 -31.02
N LYS A 78 -2.77 -0.47 -31.12
CA LYS A 78 -2.84 0.53 -30.05
C LYS A 78 -3.42 -0.04 -28.76
N HIS A 79 -4.41 -0.92 -28.86
CA HIS A 79 -5.00 -1.61 -27.72
C HIS A 79 -3.97 -2.56 -27.07
N ILE A 80 -3.33 -3.42 -27.87
CA ILE A 80 -2.29 -4.36 -27.42
C ILE A 80 -1.10 -3.62 -26.79
N HIS A 81 -0.58 -2.58 -27.44
CA HIS A 81 0.50 -1.76 -26.86
C HIS A 81 0.09 -1.09 -25.55
N GLY A 82 -1.19 -0.74 -25.38
CA GLY A 82 -1.73 -0.25 -24.12
C GLY A 82 -1.70 -1.32 -23.01
N LEU A 83 -1.99 -2.57 -23.34
CA LEU A 83 -1.93 -3.70 -22.42
C LEU A 83 -0.48 -4.08 -22.06
N LEU A 84 0.42 -4.01 -23.04
CA LEU A 84 1.85 -4.28 -22.87
C LEU A 84 2.60 -3.12 -22.20
N LYS A 85 1.95 -1.98 -21.98
CA LYS A 85 2.57 -0.81 -21.34
C LYS A 85 2.78 -1.09 -19.85
N SER A 86 3.85 -1.80 -19.54
CA SER A 86 4.34 -2.06 -18.20
C SER A 86 4.82 -0.75 -17.57
N ASN A 87 4.21 -0.37 -16.44
CA ASN A 87 4.80 0.61 -15.53
C ASN A 87 5.91 0.01 -14.65
N GLY A 88 6.26 -1.26 -14.88
CA GLY A 88 7.23 -2.01 -14.11
C GLY A 88 8.68 -1.63 -14.43
N ILE A 89 9.58 -2.43 -13.86
CA ILE A 89 11.02 -2.36 -14.10
C ILE A 89 11.26 -2.67 -15.59
N PRO A 90 12.12 -1.91 -16.30
CA PRO A 90 12.39 -2.19 -17.70
C PRO A 90 13.11 -3.54 -17.90
N ASP A 91 13.17 -3.98 -19.15
CA ASP A 91 13.82 -5.24 -19.54
C ASP A 91 15.30 -5.28 -19.15
N THR A 92 15.95 -4.12 -19.06
CA THR A 92 17.35 -4.01 -18.66
C THR A 92 17.55 -2.83 -17.71
N VAL A 93 18.33 -3.05 -16.65
CA VAL A 93 18.73 -2.00 -15.70
C VAL A 93 20.24 -1.95 -15.56
N THR A 94 20.77 -0.78 -15.20
CA THR A 94 22.20 -0.53 -15.07
C THR A 94 22.54 0.13 -13.74
N PHE A 95 23.70 -0.23 -13.20
CA PHE A 95 24.29 0.38 -12.01
C PHE A 95 25.81 0.25 -12.04
N LYS A 96 26.54 1.37 -11.94
CA LYS A 96 28.03 1.41 -11.93
C LYS A 96 28.68 0.59 -13.06
N GLY A 97 28.16 0.71 -14.28
CA GLY A 97 28.67 0.00 -15.46
C GLY A 97 28.28 -1.48 -15.56
N ARG A 98 27.55 -2.03 -14.57
CA ARG A 98 26.93 -3.36 -14.66
C ARG A 98 25.54 -3.25 -15.25
N THR A 99 25.15 -4.26 -16.01
CA THR A 99 23.86 -4.35 -16.69
C THR A 99 23.20 -5.68 -16.32
N ALA A 100 21.91 -5.65 -16.02
CA ALA A 100 21.12 -6.84 -15.70
C ALA A 100 19.83 -6.90 -16.52
N SER A 101 19.54 -8.09 -17.05
CA SER A 101 18.35 -8.36 -17.86
C SER A 101 17.40 -9.40 -17.23
N THR A 102 17.92 -10.31 -16.40
CA THR A 102 17.10 -11.27 -15.65
C THR A 102 16.54 -10.66 -14.37
N ASP A 103 15.42 -11.17 -13.87
CA ASP A 103 14.79 -10.64 -12.65
C ASP A 103 15.68 -10.82 -11.40
N ALA A 104 16.40 -11.94 -11.30
CA ALA A 104 17.34 -12.20 -10.22
C ALA A 104 18.52 -11.21 -10.25
N ASP A 105 19.12 -10.99 -11.41
CA ASP A 105 20.25 -10.05 -11.55
C ASP A 105 19.80 -8.60 -11.33
N LYS A 106 18.60 -8.24 -11.79
CA LYS A 106 17.98 -6.93 -11.50
C LYS A 106 17.82 -6.74 -10.00
N ALA A 107 17.23 -7.71 -9.31
CA ALA A 107 17.06 -7.67 -7.87
C ALA A 107 18.40 -7.53 -7.13
N CYS A 108 19.43 -8.25 -7.59
CA CYS A 108 20.79 -8.13 -7.07
C CYS A 108 21.36 -6.72 -7.26
N LEU A 109 21.25 -6.12 -8.47
CA LEU A 109 21.71 -4.75 -8.71
C LEU A 109 20.96 -3.72 -7.87
N PHE A 110 19.63 -3.86 -7.74
CA PHE A 110 18.84 -3.01 -6.84
C PHE A 110 19.32 -3.14 -5.39
N ASN A 111 19.54 -4.38 -4.91
CA ASN A 111 20.00 -4.61 -3.55
C ASN A 111 21.39 -4.00 -3.31
N LEU A 112 22.32 -4.12 -4.26
CA LEU A 112 23.65 -3.50 -4.17
C LEU A 112 23.55 -1.98 -4.04
N PHE A 113 22.69 -1.34 -4.85
CA PHE A 113 22.48 0.10 -4.75
C PHE A 113 21.81 0.49 -3.44
N PHE A 114 20.69 -0.16 -3.10
CA PHE A 114 19.94 0.16 -1.88
C PHE A 114 20.78 -0.06 -0.63
N HIS A 115 21.56 -1.11 -0.56
CA HIS A 115 22.51 -1.31 0.53
C HIS A 115 23.55 -0.19 0.60
N SER A 116 24.08 0.25 -0.55
CA SER A 116 25.13 1.29 -0.61
C SER A 116 24.70 2.69 -0.18
N VAL A 117 23.39 2.97 -0.06
CA VAL A 117 22.88 4.27 0.41
C VAL A 117 22.55 4.30 1.90
N PHE A 118 22.57 3.15 2.59
CA PHE A 118 22.47 3.12 4.04
C PHE A 118 23.84 3.42 4.68
N LEU A 119 23.82 3.99 5.88
CA LEU A 119 25.04 4.26 6.65
C LEU A 119 25.77 2.95 6.93
N SER A 120 27.09 2.94 6.72
CA SER A 120 27.95 1.85 7.17
C SER A 120 27.86 1.72 8.69
N ALA A 121 27.84 0.48 9.20
CA ALA A 121 27.76 0.18 10.64
C ALA A 121 28.85 0.86 11.49
N ASP A 122 29.90 1.38 10.85
CA ASP A 122 31.06 2.02 11.48
C ASP A 122 30.84 3.48 11.89
N THR A 123 29.68 4.10 11.58
CA THR A 123 29.39 5.43 12.15
C THR A 123 29.17 5.29 13.66
N PRO A 124 29.99 5.94 14.52
CA PRO A 124 29.82 5.86 15.96
C PRO A 124 28.49 6.50 16.34
N VAL A 125 27.50 5.66 16.67
CA VAL A 125 26.27 6.10 17.32
C VAL A 125 26.64 6.45 18.76
N PRO A 126 26.28 7.63 19.28
CA PRO A 126 26.51 7.95 20.69
C PRO A 126 25.89 6.86 21.55
N THR A 127 26.71 6.25 22.43
CA THR A 127 26.24 5.23 23.36
C THR A 127 25.18 5.81 24.29
N PRO A 128 24.06 5.10 24.57
CA PRO A 128 22.96 5.62 25.40
C PRO A 128 23.41 6.18 26.76
N SER A 129 24.52 5.67 27.31
CA SER A 129 25.12 6.10 28.58
C SER A 129 25.68 7.52 28.60
N SER A 130 25.84 8.18 27.44
CA SER A 130 26.30 9.59 27.38
C SER A 130 25.15 10.59 27.24
N LEU A 131 23.89 10.13 27.26
CA LEU A 131 22.70 10.97 27.14
C LEU A 131 21.99 11.00 28.49
N ASP A 132 21.51 12.19 28.87
CA ASP A 132 20.65 12.33 30.04
C ASP A 132 19.34 11.55 29.82
N CYS A 133 18.85 10.92 30.88
CA CYS A 133 17.54 10.27 30.84
C CYS A 133 16.45 11.31 30.49
N PRO A 134 15.56 11.01 29.52
CA PRO A 134 14.48 11.91 29.17
C PRO A 134 13.61 12.21 30.39
N ASN A 135 13.25 13.48 30.59
CA ASN A 135 12.29 13.91 31.59
C ASN A 135 11.19 14.74 30.89
N PRO A 136 9.92 14.32 30.92
CA PRO A 136 9.37 13.14 31.62
C PRO A 136 9.78 11.79 31.00
N LEU A 137 9.63 10.71 31.78
CA LEU A 137 9.69 9.34 31.31
C LEU A 137 8.32 8.88 30.81
N MET A 138 8.30 8.05 29.78
CA MET A 138 7.08 7.43 29.28
C MET A 138 6.71 6.23 30.17
N ALA A 139 5.42 6.04 30.44
CA ALA A 139 4.92 4.83 31.08
C ALA A 139 5.01 3.62 30.12
N ASP A 140 4.99 2.41 30.68
CA ASP A 140 4.95 1.18 29.91
C ASP A 140 3.73 1.15 28.98
N ILE A 141 3.94 0.64 27.76
CA ILE A 141 2.91 0.58 26.74
C ILE A 141 2.17 -0.74 26.86
N GLU A 142 0.93 -0.67 27.34
CA GLU A 142 0.02 -1.79 27.33
C GLU A 142 -0.80 -1.80 26.02
N VAL A 143 -0.89 -2.97 25.40
CA VAL A 143 -1.72 -3.20 24.22
C VAL A 143 -2.98 -3.91 24.66
N SER A 144 -4.15 -3.29 24.49
CA SER A 144 -5.42 -3.93 24.81
C SER A 144 -6.01 -4.68 23.61
N VAL A 145 -6.90 -5.65 23.85
CA VAL A 145 -7.68 -6.32 22.79
C VAL A 145 -8.47 -5.30 21.95
N HIS A 146 -8.96 -4.23 22.58
CA HIS A 146 -9.67 -3.15 21.92
C HIS A 146 -8.77 -2.37 20.95
N ASP A 147 -7.51 -2.10 21.32
CA ASP A 147 -6.54 -1.43 20.45
C ASP A 147 -6.27 -2.26 19.19
N VAL A 148 -6.09 -3.57 19.36
CA VAL A 148 -5.91 -4.52 18.25
C VAL A 148 -7.14 -4.53 17.35
N PHE A 149 -8.34 -4.70 17.93
CA PHE A 149 -9.58 -4.72 17.17
C PHE A 149 -9.79 -3.42 16.38
N SER A 150 -9.64 -2.27 17.04
CA SER A 150 -9.80 -0.93 16.44
C SER A 150 -8.81 -0.72 15.30
N THR A 151 -7.57 -1.18 15.47
CA THR A 151 -6.54 -1.07 14.44
C THR A 151 -6.85 -1.98 13.25
N LEU A 152 -7.28 -3.23 13.48
CA LEU A 152 -7.68 -4.18 12.42
C LEU A 152 -8.85 -3.64 11.57
N ILE A 153 -9.89 -3.09 12.19
CA ILE A 153 -11.02 -2.50 11.46
C ILE A 153 -10.64 -1.23 10.70
N SER A 154 -9.58 -0.52 11.15
CA SER A 154 -9.10 0.70 10.51
C SER A 154 -8.26 0.43 9.25
N LEU A 155 -7.81 -0.82 9.03
CA LEU A 155 -6.96 -1.17 7.90
C LEU A 155 -7.59 -0.79 6.55
N ASP A 156 -6.75 -0.29 5.65
CA ASP A 156 -7.12 -0.03 4.26
C ASP A 156 -7.03 -1.35 3.47
N PRO A 157 -8.17 -1.92 3.02
CA PRO A 157 -8.21 -3.21 2.36
C PRO A 157 -7.57 -3.21 0.96
N THR A 158 -7.19 -2.03 0.43
CA THR A 158 -6.59 -1.88 -0.90
C THR A 158 -5.06 -1.90 -0.87
N LYS A 159 -4.44 -1.89 0.32
CA LYS A 159 -2.99 -1.86 0.46
C LYS A 159 -2.36 -3.19 0.05
N ALA A 160 -1.13 -3.09 -0.45
CA ALA A 160 -0.31 -4.24 -0.82
C ALA A 160 -0.04 -5.14 0.39
N THR A 161 0.07 -6.43 0.10
CA THR A 161 0.32 -7.48 1.07
C THR A 161 1.83 -7.63 1.32
N GLY A 162 2.20 -8.14 2.50
CA GLY A 162 3.59 -8.49 2.81
C GLY A 162 4.01 -9.82 2.18
N ILE A 163 5.17 -10.31 2.60
CA ILE A 163 5.72 -11.60 2.15
C ILE A 163 4.88 -12.82 2.58
N ASP A 164 4.06 -12.65 3.63
CA ASP A 164 3.16 -13.67 4.17
C ASP A 164 1.93 -13.94 3.31
N GLY A 165 1.66 -13.08 2.31
CA GLY A 165 0.49 -13.26 1.44
C GLY A 165 -0.86 -12.99 2.11
N ILE A 166 -0.88 -12.46 3.36
CA ILE A 166 -2.12 -12.17 4.10
C ILE A 166 -2.60 -10.73 3.81
N PRO A 167 -3.69 -10.52 3.04
CA PRO A 167 -4.13 -9.18 2.70
C PRO A 167 -4.82 -8.49 3.88
N ALA A 168 -4.63 -7.17 3.98
CA ALA A 168 -5.29 -6.32 4.96
C ALA A 168 -6.83 -6.48 4.97
N ARG A 169 -7.42 -6.77 3.79
CA ARG A 169 -8.85 -7.04 3.64
C ARG A 169 -9.31 -8.24 4.46
N LEU A 170 -8.53 -9.32 4.48
CA LEU A 170 -8.87 -10.53 5.23
C LEU A 170 -8.81 -10.24 6.73
N LEU A 171 -7.74 -9.62 7.21
CA LEU A 171 -7.58 -9.23 8.61
C LEU A 171 -8.72 -8.33 9.10
N LYS A 172 -9.16 -7.38 8.26
CA LYS A 172 -10.28 -6.49 8.57
C LYS A 172 -11.62 -7.23 8.63
N LEU A 173 -11.90 -8.14 7.70
CA LEU A 173 -13.14 -8.93 7.70
C LEU A 173 -13.18 -9.92 8.87
N CYS A 174 -12.02 -10.43 9.28
CA CYS A 174 -11.86 -11.37 10.37
C CYS A 174 -11.41 -10.69 11.68
N ALA A 175 -11.61 -9.38 11.83
CA ALA A 175 -11.08 -8.64 12.99
C ALA A 175 -11.60 -9.17 14.33
N THR A 176 -12.89 -9.53 14.40
CA THR A 176 -13.52 -10.06 15.62
C THR A 176 -12.90 -11.38 16.09
N PRO A 177 -12.78 -12.44 15.26
CA PRO A 177 -12.13 -13.67 15.71
C PRO A 177 -10.61 -13.55 15.85
N LEU A 178 -9.96 -12.62 15.15
CA LEU A 178 -8.50 -12.49 15.18
C LEU A 178 -7.95 -11.56 16.27
N CYS A 179 -8.76 -10.68 16.86
CA CYS A 179 -8.24 -9.67 17.80
C CYS A 179 -7.61 -10.31 19.05
N THR A 180 -8.24 -11.33 19.64
CA THR A 180 -7.71 -12.01 20.84
C THR A 180 -6.38 -12.74 20.59
N PRO A 181 -6.24 -13.61 19.56
CA PRO A 181 -4.95 -14.27 19.31
C PRO A 181 -3.85 -13.30 18.91
N ILE A 182 -4.16 -12.26 18.12
CA ILE A 182 -3.18 -11.22 17.76
C ILE A 182 -2.75 -10.40 18.98
N HIS A 183 -3.70 -10.05 19.85
CA HIS A 183 -3.38 -9.40 21.13
C HIS A 183 -2.42 -10.26 21.97
N HIS A 184 -2.73 -11.55 22.15
CA HIS A 184 -1.85 -12.45 22.91
C HIS A 184 -0.43 -12.49 22.32
N LEU A 185 -0.31 -12.58 20.99
CA LEU A 185 0.98 -12.50 20.30
C LEU A 185 1.72 -11.19 20.62
N PHE A 186 1.05 -10.04 20.55
CA PHE A 186 1.66 -8.75 20.83
C PHE A 186 2.07 -8.58 22.29
N THR A 187 1.23 -9.04 23.23
CA THR A 187 1.57 -9.07 24.66
C THR A 187 2.85 -9.87 24.89
N GLN A 188 2.95 -11.08 24.33
CA GLN A 188 4.18 -11.89 24.43
C GLN A 188 5.39 -11.20 23.81
N CYS A 189 5.22 -10.52 22.66
CA CYS A 189 6.32 -9.77 22.04
C CYS A 189 6.84 -8.65 22.95
N LEU A 190 5.95 -7.93 23.64
CA LEU A 190 6.30 -6.82 24.53
C LEU A 190 6.91 -7.33 25.84
N GLU A 191 6.28 -8.32 26.49
CA GLU A 191 6.78 -8.92 27.74
C GLU A 191 8.18 -9.52 27.58
N GLN A 192 8.44 -10.15 26.43
CA GLN A 192 9.74 -10.78 26.14
C GLN A 192 10.73 -9.82 25.47
N SER A 193 10.30 -8.59 25.14
CA SER A 193 11.08 -7.62 24.34
C SER A 193 11.63 -8.25 23.05
N TYR A 194 10.87 -9.15 22.43
CA TYR A 194 11.28 -9.95 21.29
C TYR A 194 10.18 -9.99 20.22
N LEU A 195 10.56 -9.71 18.98
CA LEU A 195 9.69 -9.83 17.82
C LEU A 195 10.08 -11.06 16.99
N PRO A 196 9.14 -11.93 16.60
CA PRO A 196 9.40 -13.01 15.65
C PRO A 196 10.02 -12.50 14.34
N SER A 197 10.84 -13.32 13.69
CA SER A 197 11.47 -13.01 12.40
C SER A 197 10.45 -12.65 11.33
N GLU A 198 9.30 -13.30 11.36
CA GLU A 198 8.21 -13.15 10.39
C GLU A 198 7.58 -11.76 10.47
N LEU A 199 7.52 -11.16 11.67
CA LEU A 199 7.02 -9.80 11.87
C LEU A 199 8.06 -8.72 11.53
N ARG A 200 9.35 -9.11 11.48
CA ARG A 200 10.48 -8.22 11.14
C ARG A 200 11.01 -8.43 9.72
N THR A 201 10.45 -9.36 8.94
CA THR A 201 10.88 -9.62 7.56
C THR A 201 10.10 -8.73 6.59
N HIS A 202 10.83 -8.11 5.67
CA HIS A 202 10.28 -7.13 4.74
C HIS A 202 10.58 -7.53 3.31
N MET A 203 9.59 -7.35 2.41
CA MET A 203 9.84 -7.45 0.97
C MET A 203 10.22 -6.06 0.44
N ILE A 204 11.42 -5.92 -0.11
CA ILE A 204 11.88 -4.66 -0.70
C ILE A 204 11.43 -4.57 -2.16
N THR A 205 10.61 -3.57 -2.48
CA THR A 205 10.14 -3.31 -3.84
C THR A 205 10.74 -2.00 -4.37
N PRO A 206 11.44 -2.00 -5.52
CA PRO A 206 11.94 -0.77 -6.13
C PRO A 206 10.80 0.02 -6.76
N VAL A 207 10.67 1.30 -6.38
CA VAL A 207 9.67 2.23 -6.96
C VAL A 207 10.38 3.35 -7.69
N HIS A 208 10.04 3.53 -8.97
CA HIS A 208 10.64 4.57 -9.81
C HIS A 208 10.32 5.96 -9.24
N LYS A 209 11.36 6.78 -9.05
CA LYS A 209 11.27 8.15 -8.56
C LYS A 209 11.13 9.14 -9.71
N SER A 210 12.11 9.17 -10.60
CA SER A 210 12.26 10.17 -11.67
C SER A 210 13.46 9.81 -12.55
N GLY A 211 13.56 10.40 -13.75
CA GLY A 211 14.71 10.17 -14.64
C GLY A 211 14.62 8.86 -15.41
N ASP A 212 15.76 8.41 -15.96
CA ASP A 212 15.84 7.19 -16.74
C ASP A 212 15.44 5.95 -15.92
N LYS A 213 14.54 5.13 -16.46
CA LYS A 213 14.10 3.87 -15.85
C LYS A 213 15.17 2.78 -15.94
N GLY A 214 16.09 2.87 -16.89
CA GLY A 214 17.23 1.95 -16.99
C GLY A 214 18.22 2.11 -15.85
N SER A 215 18.32 3.30 -15.23
CA SER A 215 19.23 3.50 -14.09
C SER A 215 18.61 3.07 -12.76
N VAL A 216 19.28 2.16 -12.05
CA VAL A 216 18.89 1.70 -10.70
C VAL A 216 18.85 2.85 -9.69
N THR A 217 19.69 3.87 -9.85
CA THR A 217 19.78 5.02 -8.91
C THR A 217 18.51 5.88 -8.89
N ASN A 218 17.66 5.73 -9.90
CA ASN A 218 16.42 6.47 -10.07
C ASN A 218 15.22 5.81 -9.38
N TYR A 219 15.45 4.78 -8.56
CA TYR A 219 14.43 4.07 -7.79
C TYR A 219 14.65 4.27 -6.29
N ARG A 220 13.56 4.16 -5.53
CA ARG A 220 13.58 4.12 -4.06
C ARG A 220 13.19 2.74 -3.58
N PRO A 221 13.81 2.21 -2.52
CA PRO A 221 13.33 1.01 -1.87
C PRO A 221 12.04 1.33 -1.10
N ILE A 222 11.00 0.54 -1.28
CA ILE A 222 9.82 0.52 -0.41
C ILE A 222 9.77 -0.83 0.30
N SER A 223 9.81 -0.80 1.63
CA SER A 223 9.73 -1.99 2.47
C SER A 223 8.26 -2.35 2.72
N LEU A 224 7.85 -3.53 2.26
CA LEU A 224 6.52 -4.08 2.51
C LEU A 224 6.57 -5.07 3.67
N LEU A 225 6.10 -4.62 4.85
CA LEU A 225 5.85 -5.49 6.00
C LEU A 225 4.54 -6.25 5.85
N CYS A 226 4.47 -7.40 6.52
CA CYS A 226 3.21 -8.09 6.80
C CYS A 226 2.22 -7.17 7.51
N CYS A 227 0.93 -7.36 7.25
CA CYS A 227 -0.10 -6.47 7.79
C CYS A 227 -0.20 -6.56 9.31
N ILE A 228 0.08 -7.73 9.90
CA ILE A 228 0.07 -7.91 11.35
C ILE A 228 1.15 -7.07 12.03
N SER A 229 2.38 -7.04 11.49
CA SER A 229 3.44 -6.19 12.04
C SER A 229 3.06 -4.70 12.01
N LYS A 230 2.45 -4.24 10.91
CA LYS A 230 1.93 -2.87 10.80
C LYS A 230 0.83 -2.54 11.83
N VAL A 231 0.06 -3.53 12.27
CA VAL A 231 -0.94 -3.32 13.34
C VAL A 231 -0.23 -3.01 14.66
N LEU A 232 0.79 -3.78 15.04
CA LEU A 232 1.58 -3.51 16.24
C LEU A 232 2.30 -2.16 16.13
N GLU A 233 3.00 -1.91 15.02
CA GLU A 233 3.68 -0.63 14.78
C GLU A 233 2.73 0.56 14.91
N LYS A 234 1.50 0.43 14.42
CA LYS A 234 0.50 1.50 14.52
C LYS A 234 0.08 1.76 15.97
N ILE A 235 -0.17 0.71 16.75
CA ILE A 235 -0.53 0.84 18.16
C ILE A 235 0.61 1.50 18.94
N MET A 236 1.84 1.01 18.76
CA MET A 236 3.03 1.58 19.39
C MET A 236 3.26 3.03 18.97
N PHE A 237 3.14 3.32 17.66
CA PHE A 237 3.29 4.65 17.11
C PHE A 237 2.31 5.63 17.74
N ASP A 238 1.04 5.28 17.90
CA ASP A 238 0.07 6.22 18.46
C ASP A 238 0.42 6.59 19.92
N ARG A 239 0.90 5.64 20.73
CA ARG A 239 1.32 5.90 22.12
C ARG A 239 2.61 6.72 22.19
N ILE A 240 3.63 6.29 21.45
CA ILE A 240 4.96 6.95 21.44
C ILE A 240 4.85 8.35 20.84
N SER A 241 4.12 8.49 19.73
CA SER A 241 3.97 9.76 19.04
C SER A 241 3.19 10.77 19.88
N GLU A 242 2.19 10.35 20.65
CA GLU A 242 1.45 11.25 21.55
C GLU A 242 2.39 11.79 22.64
N PHE A 243 3.11 10.90 23.32
CA PHE A 243 4.07 11.28 24.37
C PHE A 243 5.16 12.21 23.85
N ILE A 244 5.79 11.86 22.72
CA ILE A 244 6.87 12.66 22.13
C ILE A 244 6.35 14.04 21.69
N GLN A 245 5.16 14.12 21.10
CA GLN A 245 4.57 15.39 20.68
C GLN A 245 4.26 16.33 21.84
N LEU A 246 3.82 15.80 22.97
CA LEU A 246 3.48 16.59 24.15
C LEU A 246 4.71 17.18 24.85
N HIS A 247 5.85 16.48 24.81
CA HIS A 247 6.98 16.80 25.68
C HIS A 247 8.25 17.26 24.94
N PHE A 248 8.49 16.79 23.72
CA PHE A 248 9.82 16.93 23.09
C PHE A 248 9.80 17.53 21.68
N ILE A 249 8.64 17.64 21.04
CA ILE A 249 8.54 18.16 19.67
C ILE A 249 8.35 19.67 19.67
N SER A 250 9.24 20.37 18.96
CA SER A 250 9.15 21.82 18.76
C SER A 250 7.86 22.23 18.04
N SER A 251 7.36 23.43 18.38
CA SER A 251 6.29 24.11 17.64
C SER A 251 6.62 24.34 16.17
N ASN A 252 7.89 24.30 15.78
CA ASN A 252 8.35 24.52 14.41
C ASN A 252 8.57 23.22 13.63
N GLN A 253 8.23 22.06 14.21
CA GLN A 253 8.19 20.81 13.47
C GLN A 253 6.86 20.70 12.72
N PHE A 254 6.90 20.49 11.41
CA PHE A 254 5.71 20.40 10.56
C PHE A 254 5.59 19.07 9.80
N GLY A 255 6.73 18.42 9.54
CA GLY A 255 6.74 17.11 8.89
C GLY A 255 6.25 16.00 9.82
N PHE A 256 5.46 15.07 9.27
CA PHE A 256 5.06 13.82 9.92
C PHE A 256 4.25 13.95 11.23
N LEU A 257 3.67 15.13 11.48
CA LEU A 257 2.79 15.36 12.64
C LEU A 257 1.32 15.42 12.23
N LYS A 258 0.44 14.93 13.11
CA LYS A 258 -1.01 15.04 12.90
C LYS A 258 -1.39 16.53 12.84
N HIS A 259 -2.32 16.87 11.95
CA HIS A 259 -2.86 18.23 11.77
C HIS A 259 -1.83 19.31 11.35
N ARG A 260 -0.65 18.91 10.88
CA ARG A 260 0.34 19.82 10.32
C ARG A 260 0.63 19.52 8.86
N SER A 261 0.91 20.56 8.07
CA SER A 261 1.15 20.44 6.63
C SER A 261 2.35 21.27 6.19
N THR A 262 2.87 20.96 5.01
CA THR A 262 3.97 21.72 4.38
C THR A 262 3.62 23.18 4.11
N LEU A 263 2.32 23.53 4.07
CA LEU A 263 1.88 24.92 3.89
C LEU A 263 2.08 25.77 5.15
N GLN A 264 2.04 25.18 6.33
CA GLN A 264 2.24 25.92 7.59
C GLN A 264 3.72 26.19 7.89
N GLN A 265 4.62 25.58 7.11
CA GLN A 265 6.07 25.78 7.21
C GLN A 265 6.57 26.98 6.37
N LEU A 266 5.77 27.43 5.39
CA LEU A 266 6.08 28.57 4.52
C LEU A 266 5.71 29.90 5.20
#